data_AF-A0A1G8AWX9-F1
#
_entry.id   AF-A0A1G8AWX9-F1
#
_cell.length_a   1.000
_cell.length_b   1.000
_cell.length_c   1.000
_cell.angle_alpha   90.00
_cell.angle_beta   90.00
_cell.angle_gamma   90.00
#
_symmetry.space_group_name_H-M   'P 1'
#
loop_
_entity.id
_entity.type
_entity.pdbx_description
1 polymer ?
#
loop_
_entity_poly.entity_id
_entity_poly.type
_entity_poly.pdbx_seq_one_letter_code
_entity_poly.pdbx_strand_id
1 'polypeptide(L)'
;QNFPLKYFLGDNENAIKIQIWCAFIADLLIKIVQVQLKRQWSFSNLSSIIRLHLMSYIHLFNFLNDPEKLSVMSTNHSRQLKLGGLGHPL
;
A
#
# COMPACT_ATOMS: atom_id res chain seq x y z
N GLN A 1 21.46 29.84 -20.38
CA GLN A 1 20.57 28.88 -19.71
C GLN A 1 21.08 28.65 -18.31
N ASN A 2 20.39 29.18 -17.30
CA ASN A 2 20.63 28.85 -15.90
C ASN A 2 19.48 27.95 -15.46
N PHE A 3 19.76 26.68 -15.13
CA PHE A 3 18.82 25.86 -14.38
C PHE A 3 19.01 26.24 -12.91
N PRO A 4 18.10 27.00 -12.28
CA PRO A 4 18.17 27.14 -10.84
C PRO A 4 17.84 25.75 -10.27
N LEU A 5 18.85 25.10 -9.69
CA LEU A 5 18.68 23.98 -8.76
C LEU A 5 17.78 24.46 -7.63
N LYS A 6 16.47 24.39 -7.85
CA LYS A 6 15.46 24.88 -6.94
C LYS A 6 14.57 23.69 -6.59
N TYR A 7 14.40 23.50 -5.29
CA TYR A 7 13.45 22.62 -4.62
C TYR A 7 13.94 21.22 -4.22
N PHE A 8 15.04 21.16 -3.46
CA PHE A 8 14.98 20.38 -2.22
C PHE A 8 14.28 21.23 -1.15
N LEU A 9 13.35 20.64 -0.40
CA LEU A 9 12.62 21.28 0.69
C LEU A 9 13.59 21.60 1.85
N GLY A 10 14.38 22.66 1.68
CA GLY A 10 15.49 23.06 2.54
C GLY A 10 16.78 22.30 2.20
N ASP A 11 17.69 22.92 1.46
CA ASP A 11 19.06 22.41 1.20
C ASP A 11 20.00 22.61 2.41
N ASN A 12 19.46 22.54 3.63
CA ASN A 12 20.27 22.58 4.84
C ASN A 12 20.83 21.17 5.10
N GLU A 13 22.06 21.06 5.57
CA GLU A 13 22.66 19.78 5.99
C GLU A 13 21.75 19.00 6.94
N ASN A 14 21.00 19.71 7.79
CA ASN A 14 20.02 19.11 8.70
C ASN A 14 18.84 18.45 7.98
N ALA A 15 18.33 19.05 6.90
CA ALA A 15 17.24 18.48 6.12
C ALA A 15 17.68 17.21 5.38
N ILE A 16 18.90 17.20 4.84
CA ILE A 16 19.49 16.01 4.21
C ILE A 16 19.67 14.90 5.24
N LYS A 17 20.21 15.22 6.44
CA LYS A 17 20.33 14.26 7.55
C LYS A 17 18.98 13.66 7.91
N ILE A 18 17.94 14.48 8.06
CA ILE A 18 16.58 14.02 8.38
C ILE A 18 16.04 13.09 7.28
N GLN A 19 16.21 13.44 6.00
CA GLN A 19 15.75 12.59 4.89
C GLN A 19 16.43 11.22 4.90
N ILE A 20 17.74 11.16 5.18
CA ILE A 20 18.49 9.91 5.29
C ILE A 20 17.97 9.08 6.48
N TRP A 21 17.78 9.69 7.64
CA TRP A 21 17.22 9.00 8.80
C TRP A 21 15.80 8.49 8.54
N CYS A 22 14.94 9.27 7.87
CA CYS A 22 13.61 8.84 7.46
C CYS A 22 13.67 7.65 6.48
N ALA A 23 14.59 7.66 5.53
CA ALA A 23 14.78 6.54 4.60
C ALA A 23 15.21 5.26 5.33
N PHE A 24 16.13 5.35 6.30
CA PHE A 24 16.54 4.20 7.10
C PHE A 24 15.43 3.67 8.01
N ILE A 25 14.63 4.56 8.62
CA ILE A 25 13.47 4.16 9.41
C ILE A 25 12.45 3.44 8.53
N ALA A 26 12.14 3.98 7.34
CA ALA A 26 11.23 3.34 6.40
C ALA A 26 11.74 1.96 5.94
N ASP A 27 13.02 1.84 5.59
CA ASP A 27 13.63 0.56 5.19
C ASP A 27 13.56 -0.48 6.31
N LEU A 28 13.85 -0.06 7.55
CA LEU A 28 13.73 -0.91 8.72
C LEU A 28 12.29 -1.39 8.95
N LEU A 29 11.31 -0.49 8.87
CA LEU A 29 9.89 -0.86 9.00
C LEU A 29 9.48 -1.87 7.93
N ILE A 30 9.86 -1.65 6.68
CA ILE A 30 9.54 -2.57 5.58
C ILE A 30 10.18 -3.95 5.82
N LYS A 31 11.44 -4.01 6.27
CA LYS A 31 12.12 -5.27 6.63
C LYS A 31 11.43 -6.00 7.77
N ILE A 32 11.00 -5.29 8.82
CA ILE A 32 10.26 -5.88 9.94
C ILE A 32 8.95 -6.49 9.44
N VAL A 33 8.21 -5.76 8.60
CA VAL A 33 6.98 -6.28 7.97
C VAL A 33 7.31 -7.52 7.15
N GLN A 34 8.38 -7.51 6.34
CA GLN A 34 8.79 -8.65 5.52
C GLN A 34 9.10 -9.90 6.35
N VAL A 35 9.75 -9.75 7.52
CA VAL A 35 10.08 -10.87 8.43
C VAL A 35 8.84 -11.43 9.12
N GLN A 36 7.84 -10.59 9.43
CA GLN A 36 6.61 -11.05 10.08
C GLN A 36 5.61 -11.73 9.13
N LEU A 37 5.77 -11.55 7.81
CA LEU A 37 4.90 -12.16 6.82
C LEU A 37 5.29 -13.61 6.55
N LYS A 38 4.28 -14.47 6.38
CA LYS A 38 4.48 -15.89 6.08
C LYS A 38 4.93 -16.15 4.65
N ARG A 39 4.70 -15.19 3.74
CA ARG A 39 5.11 -15.25 2.32
C ARG A 39 6.25 -14.28 2.05
N GLN A 40 7.18 -14.71 1.21
CA GLN A 40 8.23 -13.87 0.65
C GLN A 40 7.61 -12.89 -0.35
N TRP A 41 7.50 -11.62 0.03
CA TRP A 41 7.09 -10.54 -0.87
C TRP A 41 8.32 -9.76 -1.35
N SER A 42 8.32 -9.33 -2.62
CA SER A 42 9.35 -8.42 -3.14
C SER A 42 9.22 -7.04 -2.48
N PHE A 43 10.36 -6.38 -2.24
CA PHE A 43 10.44 -5.05 -1.61
C PHE A 43 9.56 -4.02 -2.33
N SER A 44 9.65 -3.93 -3.66
CA SER A 44 8.85 -2.98 -4.46
C SER A 44 7.34 -3.22 -4.34
N ASN A 45 6.94 -4.46 -4.10
CA ASN A 45 5.54 -4.83 -3.91
C ASN A 45 5.07 -4.40 -2.50
N LEU A 46 5.87 -4.70 -1.46
CA LEU A 46 5.58 -4.27 -0.09
C LEU A 46 5.49 -2.75 0.03
N SER A 47 6.47 -2.02 -0.51
CA SER A 47 6.50 -0.56 -0.43
C SER A 47 5.31 0.08 -1.15
N SER A 48 4.89 -0.48 -2.30
CA SER A 48 3.71 -0.01 -3.04
C SER A 48 2.41 -0.26 -2.26
N ILE A 49 2.26 -1.45 -1.66
CA ILE A 49 1.08 -1.81 -0.86
C ILE A 49 1.01 -0.97 0.41
N ILE A 50 2.13 -0.82 1.14
CA ILE A 50 2.22 0.05 2.31
C ILE A 50 1.84 1.48 1.94
N ARG A 51 2.34 2.00 0.82
CA ARG A 51 2.00 3.35 0.35
C ARG A 51 0.50 3.51 0.05
N LEU A 52 -0.11 2.53 -0.63
CA LEU A 52 -1.54 2.57 -0.97
C LEU A 52 -2.42 2.47 0.28
N HIS A 53 -2.03 1.64 1.24
CA HIS A 53 -2.80 1.43 2.46
C HIS A 53 -2.48 2.40 3.59
N LEU A 54 -1.44 3.22 3.47
CA LEU A 54 -1.15 4.26 4.47
C LEU A 54 -2.34 5.23 4.67
N MET A 55 -3.12 5.44 3.62
CA MET A 55 -4.34 6.28 3.63
C MET A 55 -5.63 5.50 3.95
N SER A 56 -5.54 4.19 4.18
CA SER A 56 -6.70 3.32 4.37
C SER A 56 -6.62 2.58 5.72
N TYR A 57 -7.72 2.56 6.47
CA TYR A 57 -7.84 1.84 7.74
C TYR A 57 -8.02 0.32 7.51
N ILE A 58 -7.02 -0.34 6.93
CA ILE A 58 -7.03 -1.79 6.77
C ILE A 58 -5.90 -2.47 7.54
N HIS A 59 -6.16 -3.70 7.98
CA HIS A 59 -5.13 -4.54 8.59
C HIS A 59 -4.19 -5.09 7.51
N LEU A 60 -3.09 -4.36 7.27
CA LEU A 60 -2.06 -4.68 6.28
C LEU A 60 -1.55 -6.13 6.39
N PHE A 61 -1.31 -6.63 7.61
CA PHE A 61 -0.84 -8.00 7.83
C PHE A 61 -1.86 -9.06 7.42
N ASN A 62 -3.16 -8.81 7.61
CA ASN A 62 -4.21 -9.73 7.16
C ASN A 62 -4.30 -9.75 5.64
N PHE A 63 -4.19 -8.58 4.99
CA PHE A 63 -4.19 -8.46 3.54
C PHE A 63 -2.97 -9.13 2.88
N LEU A 64 -1.77 -8.92 3.44
CA LEU A 64 -0.53 -9.48 2.91
C LEU A 64 -0.40 -11.00 3.15
N ASN A 65 -1.07 -11.55 4.16
CA ASN A 65 -1.10 -13.00 4.39
C ASN A 65 -2.20 -13.69 3.56
N ASP A 66 -3.33 -13.03 3.30
CA ASP A 66 -4.44 -13.59 2.54
C ASP A 66 -5.07 -12.54 1.60
N PRO A 67 -4.50 -12.34 0.39
CA PRO A 67 -5.01 -11.36 -0.56
C PRO A 67 -6.35 -11.78 -1.17
N GLU A 68 -6.70 -13.08 -1.16
CA GLU A 68 -7.90 -13.61 -1.81
C GLU A 68 -9.18 -13.33 -1.00
N LYS A 69 -9.12 -13.35 0.34
CA LYS A 69 -10.27 -13.04 1.20
C LYS A 69 -10.83 -11.64 0.98
N LEU A 70 -10.00 -10.67 0.60
CA LEU A 70 -10.48 -9.30 0.30
C LEU A 70 -11.29 -9.24 -1.01
N SER A 71 -10.88 -10.03 -2.03
CA SER A 71 -11.58 -10.10 -3.32
C SER A 71 -12.98 -10.71 -3.21
N VAL A 72 -13.15 -11.68 -2.31
CA VAL A 72 -14.44 -12.35 -2.09
C VAL A 72 -15.43 -11.40 -1.43
N MET A 73 -14.99 -10.48 -0.56
CA MET A 73 -15.90 -9.54 0.09
C MET A 73 -16.42 -8.46 -0.86
N SER A 74 -15.56 -7.96 -1.78
CA SER A 74 -15.99 -6.98 -2.79
C SER A 74 -16.89 -7.57 -3.88
N THR A 75 -16.70 -8.83 -4.25
CA THR A 75 -17.50 -9.49 -5.31
C THR A 75 -18.91 -9.87 -4.86
N ASN A 76 -19.13 -10.13 -3.58
CA ASN A 76 -20.46 -10.45 -3.07
C ASN A 76 -21.41 -9.24 -3.10
N HIS A 77 -20.91 -8.02 -2.92
CA HIS A 77 -21.73 -6.80 -3.01
C HIS A 77 -22.27 -6.58 -4.44
N SER A 78 -21.52 -6.98 -5.48
CA SER A 78 -21.93 -6.85 -6.88
C SER A 78 -22.93 -7.93 -7.34
N ARG A 79 -22.97 -9.10 -6.67
CA ARG A 79 -23.90 -10.19 -7.02
C ARG A 79 -25.32 -9.98 -6.48
N GLN A 80 -25.50 -9.17 -5.44
CA GLN A 80 -26.83 -8.90 -4.88
C GLN A 80 -27.66 -7.92 -5.73
N LEU A 81 -27.04 -7.14 -6.62
CA LEU A 81 -27.75 -6.21 -7.51
C LEU A 81 -28.15 -6.82 -8.87
N LYS A 82 -27.66 -8.03 -9.21
CA LYS A 82 -28.02 -8.71 -10.47
C LYS A 82 -29.12 -9.77 -10.34
N LEU A 83 -29.67 -10.00 -9.15
CA LEU A 83 -30.67 -11.05 -8.92
C LEU A 83 -32.10 -10.54 -8.69
N GLY A 84 -32.37 -9.25 -8.94
CA GLY A 84 -33.72 -8.66 -8.92
C GLY A 84 -34.38 -8.54 -10.30
N GLY A 85 -33.70 -8.93 -11.37
CA GLY A 85 -34.17 -8.81 -12.77
C GLY A 85 -34.40 -10.14 -13.45
N LEU A 86 -34.73 -11.21 -12.70
CA LEU A 86 -35.17 -12.46 -13.29
C LEU A 86 -36.53 -12.23 -13.94
N GLY A 87 -36.51 -12.22 -15.26
CA GLY A 87 -37.68 -12.23 -16.10
C GLY A 87 -38.65 -13.32 -15.67
N HIS A 88 -39.92 -12.91 -15.62
CA HIS A 88 -41.07 -13.78 -15.64
C HIS A 88 -40.99 -14.69 -16.87
N PRO A 89 -40.93 -16.03 -16.73
CA PRO A 89 -41.36 -16.92 -17.79
C PRO A 89 -42.88 -17.08 -17.65
N LEU A 90 -43.61 -16.46 -18.58
CA LEU A 90 -44.94 -16.77 -19.14
C LEU A 90 -45.46 -15.50 -19.83
#